data_AF-A0A3D4XIY2-F1
#
_entry.id   AF-A0A3D4XIY2-F1
#
_cell.length_a   1.000
_cell.length_b   1.000
_cell.length_c   1.000
_cell.angle_alpha   90.00
_cell.angle_beta   90.00
_cell.angle_gamma   90.00
#
_symmetry.space_group_name_H-M   'P 1'
#
loop_
_entity.id
_entity.type
_entity.pdbx_description
1 polymer ?
#
loop_
_entity_poly.entity_id
_entity_poly.type
_entity_poly.pdbx_seq_one_letter_code
_entity_poly.pdbx_strand_id
1 'polypeptide(L)'
;MESYNIYKEIEEKNPITVMSVTSQINQWSNSIPNHPFKNFGNEITILGMNRMPSYLIRVRTLYESRRLYKSEEPYKQQTLPKLKYASEKEIDIWDVNLQRQESFSENTNHYTITGSEQLVPCSTCKTTGYITCPECNGKKKSTCTTCSGKGYVNCRSCGGSKSHRCNTCSGKGYREQYFTCDVFDRYEYVGNEQIPIYRKQTSITKESCHACYGRGERECSSCKGKGTEPCKTCDGDGDISCKKCSATGKITCTNCRGSKYMVSSFNIEQKTIPQRNGKFIMNHLITQVSQEYSQRIEEFKRSSVFTKSTPLIRPEFWPQKTFIEEDIKKLVDSSVAVQNSNYKIMWQSLEIEMIETLLVDYSFKGKGYKIVFAGTEMNIIAGESPISGFERDLIGQAEQEYQSGREVDAYSLYLKAKEIDSFNERETVSKGIEKSFNLIELYHNRGRVIGAVLSTPVILPFLYHYYFHINKVFGFADFMKNPDFFLYRHHPWVMLLVVILFQYSAWTATLEALKTNGKFSKSRNMRIFYGALMMIFLSVILQLTLILLNATGFTLIFTIFAWLFTFWV
;
A
#
# COMPACT_ATOMS: atom_id res chain seq x y z
N MET A 1 -3.54 47.90 32.58
CA MET A 1 -4.13 47.04 31.54
C MET A 1 -2.97 46.53 30.70
N GLU A 2 -2.78 45.22 30.59
CA GLU A 2 -1.77 44.68 29.67
C GLU A 2 -2.15 45.11 28.24
N SER A 3 -1.31 45.90 27.58
CA SER A 3 -1.50 46.26 26.19
C SER A 3 -0.98 45.10 25.33
N TYR A 4 -1.87 44.20 24.94
CA TYR A 4 -1.54 43.19 23.95
C TYR A 4 -1.27 43.87 22.61
N ASN A 5 -0.22 43.44 21.89
CA ASN A 5 0.11 43.95 20.56
C ASN A 5 -0.87 43.40 19.50
N ILE A 6 -2.16 43.64 19.69
CA ILE A 6 -3.26 43.14 18.85
C ILE A 6 -4.06 44.36 18.37
N TYR A 7 -3.91 44.69 17.10
CA TYR A 7 -4.49 45.87 16.49
C TYR A 7 -4.96 45.54 15.07
N LYS A 8 -6.01 46.24 14.62
CA LYS A 8 -6.55 46.03 13.27
C LYS A 8 -5.69 46.71 12.21
N GLU A 9 -5.27 47.93 12.51
CA GLU A 9 -4.53 48.80 11.61
C GLU A 9 -3.78 49.85 12.40
N ILE A 10 -2.51 50.10 12.02
CA ILE A 10 -1.69 51.20 12.55
C ILE A 10 -0.97 51.85 11.38
N GLU A 11 -1.05 53.17 11.28
CA GLU A 11 -0.30 53.96 10.31
C GLU A 11 1.20 53.88 10.62
N GLU A 12 2.02 53.52 9.63
CA GLU A 12 3.48 53.41 9.75
C GLU A 12 4.15 54.66 9.21
N LYS A 13 4.82 55.40 10.10
CA LYS A 13 5.49 56.67 9.80
C LYS A 13 7.00 56.62 9.94
N ASN A 14 7.56 55.48 10.35
CA ASN A 14 8.99 55.37 10.60
C ASN A 14 9.78 55.51 9.29
N PRO A 15 10.68 56.52 9.16
CA PRO A 15 11.50 56.70 7.96
C PRO A 15 12.42 55.50 7.66
N ILE A 16 12.81 54.73 8.68
CA ILE A 16 13.61 53.51 8.49
C ILE A 16 12.80 52.45 7.75
N THR A 17 11.49 52.34 8.04
CA THR A 17 10.60 51.41 7.31
C THR A 17 10.48 51.80 5.84
N VAL A 18 10.41 53.10 5.54
CA VAL A 18 10.42 53.61 4.16
C VAL A 18 11.66 53.13 3.41
N MET A 19 12.85 53.30 4.00
CA MET A 19 14.11 52.86 3.38
C MET A 19 14.14 51.35 3.16
N SER A 20 13.66 50.57 4.13
CA SER A 20 13.59 49.10 4.03
C SER A 20 12.64 48.64 2.92
N VAL A 21 11.45 49.24 2.84
CA VAL A 21 10.47 48.99 1.78
C VAL A 21 11.06 49.30 0.40
N THR A 22 11.65 50.48 0.22
CA THR A 22 12.30 50.87 -1.03
C THR A 22 13.40 49.89 -1.44
N SER A 23 14.26 49.49 -0.50
CA SER A 23 15.32 48.52 -0.74
C SER A 23 14.76 47.15 -1.16
N GLN A 24 13.70 46.69 -0.50
CA GLN A 24 13.08 45.40 -0.79
C GLN A 24 12.41 45.40 -2.17
N ILE A 25 11.77 46.50 -2.58
CA ILE A 25 11.20 46.66 -3.93
C ILE A 25 12.32 46.66 -4.98
N ASN A 26 13.47 47.30 -4.71
CA ASN A 26 14.62 47.26 -5.59
C ASN A 26 15.13 45.82 -5.77
N GLN A 27 15.30 45.09 -4.69
CA GLN A 27 15.75 43.70 -4.75
C GLN A 27 14.77 42.82 -5.54
N TRP A 28 13.48 42.93 -5.25
CA TRP A 28 12.43 42.18 -5.95
C TRP A 28 12.38 42.50 -7.44
N SER A 29 12.31 43.78 -7.83
CA SER A 29 12.33 44.19 -9.23
C SER A 29 13.64 43.80 -9.95
N ASN A 30 14.77 43.78 -9.27
CA ASN A 30 16.01 43.31 -9.90
C ASN A 30 16.03 41.80 -10.13
N SER A 31 15.38 41.03 -9.24
CA SER A 31 15.27 39.58 -9.32
C SER A 31 14.39 39.07 -10.47
N ILE A 32 13.46 39.90 -10.94
CA ILE A 32 12.57 39.54 -12.04
C ILE A 32 13.27 39.86 -13.39
N PRO A 33 13.39 38.91 -14.32
CA PRO A 33 13.95 39.15 -15.64
C PRO A 33 12.94 39.79 -16.60
N ASN A 34 13.40 40.20 -17.79
CA ASN A 34 12.56 40.63 -18.92
C ASN A 34 11.59 41.80 -18.69
N HIS A 35 11.83 42.70 -17.74
CA HIS A 35 11.12 43.99 -17.63
C HIS A 35 12.12 45.15 -17.47
N PRO A 36 11.72 46.40 -17.78
CA PRO A 36 12.65 47.54 -17.82
C PRO A 36 12.93 48.18 -16.45
N PHE A 37 12.07 47.95 -15.45
CA PHE A 37 12.09 48.66 -14.17
C PHE A 37 13.15 48.13 -13.19
N LYS A 38 14.44 48.47 -13.40
CA LYS A 38 15.52 48.10 -12.47
C LYS A 38 15.67 49.13 -11.35
N ASN A 39 15.89 48.66 -10.13
CA ASN A 39 15.81 49.50 -8.92
C ASN A 39 14.49 50.28 -8.83
N PHE A 40 13.39 49.57 -9.06
CA PHE A 40 12.06 50.16 -9.19
C PHE A 40 11.61 50.97 -7.96
N GLY A 41 12.05 50.58 -6.77
CA GLY A 41 11.77 51.30 -5.52
C GLY A 41 12.28 52.74 -5.52
N ASN A 42 13.32 53.07 -6.30
CA ASN A 42 13.83 54.43 -6.43
C ASN A 42 13.01 55.29 -7.41
N GLU A 43 12.16 54.68 -8.24
CA GLU A 43 11.33 55.37 -9.22
C GLU A 43 9.91 55.66 -8.74
N ILE A 44 9.54 55.16 -7.55
CA ILE A 44 8.20 55.31 -6.98
C ILE A 44 8.17 56.38 -5.89
N THR A 45 6.99 56.93 -5.64
CA THR A 45 6.71 57.77 -4.49
C THR A 45 5.78 57.03 -3.53
N ILE A 46 6.23 56.78 -2.30
CA ILE A 46 5.37 56.19 -1.27
C ILE A 46 4.36 57.24 -0.81
N LEU A 47 3.07 56.91 -0.92
CA LEU A 47 1.95 57.77 -0.54
C LEU A 47 1.50 57.52 0.90
N GLY A 48 1.58 56.27 1.37
CA GLY A 48 1.20 55.88 2.72
C GLY A 48 1.54 54.42 3.03
N MET A 49 1.70 54.11 4.31
CA MET A 49 2.00 52.76 4.78
C MET A 49 1.16 52.42 6.01
N ASN A 50 0.53 51.26 6.00
CA ASN A 50 -0.33 50.81 7.10
C ASN A 50 0.03 49.38 7.49
N ARG A 51 0.35 49.18 8.78
CA ARG A 51 0.50 47.84 9.36
C ARG A 51 -0.89 47.24 9.55
N MET A 52 -1.18 46.15 8.85
CA MET A 52 -2.46 45.45 8.84
C MET A 52 -2.23 43.95 9.08
N PRO A 53 -1.72 43.56 10.26
CA PRO A 53 -1.33 42.18 10.53
C PRO A 53 -2.49 41.21 10.34
N SER A 54 -2.14 40.00 9.94
CA SER A 54 -3.08 38.88 9.93
C SER A 54 -2.91 38.02 11.18
N TYR A 55 -4.01 37.52 11.73
CA TYR A 55 -4.00 36.73 12.96
C TYR A 55 -4.51 35.32 12.73
N LEU A 56 -3.91 34.35 13.41
CA LEU A 56 -4.44 33.00 13.52
C LEU A 56 -4.76 32.72 14.99
N ILE A 57 -6.06 32.63 15.28
CA ILE A 57 -6.57 32.27 16.59
C ILE A 57 -6.76 30.77 16.61
N ARG A 58 -6.20 30.07 17.58
CA ARG A 58 -6.42 28.64 17.80
C ARG A 58 -6.85 28.36 19.22
N VAL A 59 -7.87 27.52 19.35
CA VAL A 59 -8.26 26.92 20.62
C VAL A 59 -7.97 25.43 20.52
N ARG A 60 -7.02 24.96 21.33
CA ARG A 60 -6.78 23.53 21.55
C ARG A 60 -7.55 23.12 22.78
N THR A 61 -8.34 22.07 22.67
CA THR A 61 -9.14 21.54 23.78
C THR A 61 -8.83 20.06 23.92
N LEU A 62 -8.55 19.62 25.13
CA LEU A 62 -8.41 18.22 25.48
C LEU A 62 -9.67 17.81 26.23
N TYR A 63 -10.49 16.98 25.59
CA TYR A 63 -11.64 16.38 26.25
C TYR A 63 -11.24 15.09 26.94
N GLU A 64 -11.96 14.73 28.00
CA GLU A 64 -11.96 13.39 28.55
C GLU A 64 -13.35 12.78 28.42
N SER A 65 -13.39 11.48 28.12
CA SER A 65 -14.56 10.63 28.34
C SER A 65 -14.22 9.52 29.32
N ARG A 66 -15.20 9.11 30.11
CA ARG A 66 -15.04 8.06 31.12
C ARG A 66 -16.09 6.99 30.91
N ARG A 67 -15.67 5.73 31.02
CA ARG A 67 -16.56 4.56 30.95
C ARG A 67 -16.33 3.68 32.17
N LEU A 68 -17.41 3.41 32.90
CA LEU A 68 -17.43 2.44 33.97
C LEU A 68 -17.50 1.02 33.41
N TYR A 69 -16.68 0.11 33.94
CA TYR A 69 -16.77 -1.31 33.64
C TYR A 69 -16.36 -2.15 34.84
N LYS A 70 -16.90 -3.37 34.90
CA LYS A 70 -16.59 -4.34 35.94
C LYS A 70 -15.54 -5.33 35.42
N SER A 71 -14.56 -5.67 36.25
CA SER A 71 -13.61 -6.76 35.97
C SER A 71 -13.53 -7.74 37.15
N GLU A 72 -13.04 -8.94 36.86
CA GLU A 72 -12.82 -9.99 37.85
C GLU A 72 -11.42 -10.58 37.65
N GLU A 73 -10.62 -10.63 38.71
CA GLU A 73 -9.30 -11.26 38.70
C GLU A 73 -9.20 -12.34 39.78
N PRO A 74 -8.36 -13.38 39.60
CA PRO A 74 -8.13 -14.40 40.61
C PRO A 74 -7.73 -13.79 41.96
N TYR A 75 -8.33 -14.25 43.05
CA TYR A 75 -7.93 -13.84 44.39
C TYR A 75 -6.54 -14.41 44.74
N LYS A 76 -5.60 -13.53 45.05
CA LYS A 76 -4.20 -13.83 45.37
C LYS A 76 -3.90 -13.71 46.86
N GLN A 77 -4.91 -13.78 47.72
CA GLN A 77 -4.79 -13.58 49.18
C GLN A 77 -4.36 -12.16 49.58
N GLN A 78 -4.64 -11.18 48.72
CA GLN A 78 -4.37 -9.77 49.01
C GLN A 78 -5.37 -9.21 50.04
N THR A 79 -4.93 -8.24 50.84
CA THR A 79 -5.83 -7.45 51.69
C THR A 79 -6.69 -6.54 50.80
N LEU A 80 -8.01 -6.64 50.94
CA LEU A 80 -8.94 -5.77 50.23
C LEU A 80 -9.24 -4.51 51.06
N PRO A 81 -9.39 -3.34 50.43
CA PRO A 81 -9.82 -2.13 51.13
C PRO A 81 -11.24 -2.30 51.69
N LYS A 82 -11.61 -1.47 52.67
CA LYS A 82 -12.98 -1.43 53.18
C LYS A 82 -13.93 -1.06 52.04
N LEU A 83 -14.93 -1.90 51.82
CA LEU A 83 -15.95 -1.68 50.79
C LEU A 83 -16.69 -0.37 51.02
N LYS A 84 -16.67 0.49 50.00
CA LYS A 84 -17.38 1.78 49.91
C LYS A 84 -18.47 1.76 48.85
N TYR A 85 -18.23 1.07 47.73
CA TYR A 85 -19.13 1.03 46.57
C TYR A 85 -19.56 -0.41 46.34
N ALA A 86 -20.81 -0.73 46.69
CA ALA A 86 -21.35 -2.08 46.54
C ALA A 86 -21.99 -2.31 45.17
N SER A 87 -22.44 -1.24 44.52
CA SER A 87 -23.14 -1.30 43.23
C SER A 87 -22.75 -0.15 42.30
N GLU A 88 -22.98 -0.34 40.99
CA GLU A 88 -22.71 0.66 39.96
C GLU A 88 -23.47 1.98 40.20
N LYS A 89 -24.66 1.91 40.80
CA LYS A 89 -25.54 3.07 41.07
C LYS A 89 -24.98 4.03 42.12
N GLU A 90 -24.03 3.57 42.94
CA GLU A 90 -23.39 4.38 43.98
C GLU A 90 -22.17 5.15 43.46
N ILE A 91 -21.81 4.97 42.18
CA ILE A 91 -20.59 5.51 41.58
C ILE A 91 -20.97 6.62 40.60
N ASP A 92 -20.64 7.87 40.94
CA ASP A 92 -20.44 8.91 39.94
C ASP A 92 -18.99 8.86 39.45
N ILE A 93 -18.82 8.48 38.18
CA ILE A 93 -17.49 8.36 37.54
C ILE A 93 -16.74 9.70 37.46
N TRP A 94 -17.44 10.82 37.60
CA TRP A 94 -16.84 12.15 37.52
C TRP A 94 -16.37 12.69 38.87
N ASP A 95 -16.90 12.17 39.98
CA ASP A 95 -16.44 12.50 41.34
C ASP A 95 -15.11 11.79 41.70
N VAL A 96 -14.75 10.76 40.93
CA VAL A 96 -13.47 10.07 41.08
C VAL A 96 -12.34 10.98 40.57
N ASN A 97 -11.42 11.35 41.46
CA ASN A 97 -10.25 12.14 41.12
C ASN A 97 -9.23 11.26 40.35
N LEU A 98 -9.11 11.50 39.05
CA LEU A 98 -8.16 10.83 38.17
C LEU A 98 -7.00 11.77 37.83
N GLN A 99 -5.87 11.20 37.42
CA GLN A 99 -4.70 11.98 37.04
C GLN A 99 -5.01 12.88 35.84
N ARG A 100 -4.78 14.20 36.01
CA ARG A 100 -4.90 15.17 34.92
C ARG A 100 -3.71 15.05 33.97
N GLN A 101 -3.97 15.14 32.67
CA GLN A 101 -2.93 15.30 31.65
C GLN A 101 -2.99 16.72 31.06
N GLU A 102 -1.84 17.37 30.94
CA GLU A 102 -1.73 18.72 30.38
C GLU A 102 -1.21 18.70 28.94
N SER A 103 -0.79 17.52 28.45
CA SER A 103 -0.42 17.30 27.06
C SER A 103 -1.65 17.07 26.19
N PHE A 104 -1.76 17.79 25.08
CA PHE A 104 -2.81 17.59 24.07
C PHE A 104 -2.56 16.32 23.24
N SER A 105 -2.61 15.17 23.90
CA SER A 105 -2.36 13.84 23.34
C SER A 105 -3.53 12.90 23.63
N GLU A 106 -3.83 12.03 22.67
CA GLU A 106 -4.79 10.95 22.84
C GLU A 106 -4.18 9.83 23.68
N ASN A 107 -4.88 9.43 24.74
CA ASN A 107 -4.47 8.38 25.66
C ASN A 107 -5.69 7.58 26.14
N THR A 108 -5.48 6.31 26.49
CA THR A 108 -6.47 5.47 27.17
C THR A 108 -5.85 4.92 28.45
N ASN A 109 -6.42 5.28 29.59
CA ASN A 109 -5.94 4.86 30.91
C ASN A 109 -7.04 4.06 31.63
N HIS A 110 -6.62 3.07 32.42
CA HIS A 110 -7.52 2.24 33.21
C HIS A 110 -7.22 2.41 34.69
N TYR A 111 -8.25 2.74 35.47
CA TYR A 111 -8.14 2.98 36.92
C TYR A 111 -9.11 2.10 37.68
N THR A 112 -8.62 1.40 38.71
CA THR A 112 -9.50 0.69 39.65
C THR A 112 -10.02 1.67 40.70
N ILE A 113 -11.34 1.66 40.92
CA ILE A 113 -11.97 2.48 41.95
C ILE A 113 -11.71 1.86 43.32
N THR A 114 -10.86 2.50 44.12
CA THR A 114 -10.53 2.01 45.46
C THR A 114 -11.75 1.98 46.38
N GLY A 115 -11.97 0.84 47.03
CA GLY A 115 -13.16 0.57 47.86
C GLY A 115 -14.33 0.00 47.05
N SER A 116 -14.14 -0.40 45.80
CA SER A 116 -15.13 -1.18 45.02
C SER A 116 -14.81 -2.68 44.99
N GLU A 117 -13.67 -3.07 45.53
CA GLU A 117 -13.16 -4.43 45.46
C GLU A 117 -13.94 -5.36 46.39
N GLN A 118 -14.47 -6.43 45.82
CA GLN A 118 -15.27 -7.43 46.53
C GLN A 118 -14.83 -8.84 46.19
N LEU A 119 -14.87 -9.72 47.18
CA LEU A 119 -14.67 -11.14 46.96
C LEU A 119 -15.96 -11.76 46.43
N VAL A 120 -15.91 -12.31 45.22
CA VAL A 120 -17.04 -13.01 44.59
C VAL A 120 -16.71 -14.48 44.33
N PRO A 121 -17.66 -15.41 44.45
CA PRO A 121 -17.45 -16.80 44.09
C PRO A 121 -17.03 -16.95 42.61
N CYS A 122 -16.02 -17.77 42.32
CA CYS A 122 -15.70 -18.09 40.92
C CYS A 122 -16.89 -18.81 40.27
N SER A 123 -17.50 -18.19 39.25
CA SER A 123 -18.66 -18.72 38.53
C SER A 123 -18.39 -20.06 37.84
N THR A 124 -17.16 -20.27 37.39
CA THR A 124 -16.74 -21.48 36.66
C THR A 124 -16.61 -22.71 37.56
N CYS A 125 -15.93 -22.58 38.71
CA CYS A 125 -15.70 -23.71 39.61
C CYS A 125 -16.63 -23.73 40.82
N LYS A 126 -17.50 -22.72 40.98
CA LYS A 126 -18.43 -22.57 42.11
C LYS A 126 -17.73 -22.79 43.45
N THR A 127 -16.63 -22.08 43.66
CA THR A 127 -15.78 -22.14 44.88
C THR A 127 -15.01 -23.44 45.13
N THR A 128 -15.05 -24.42 44.23
CA THR A 128 -14.30 -25.67 44.44
C THR A 128 -12.80 -25.54 44.14
N GLY A 129 -12.40 -24.58 43.30
CA GLY A 129 -11.03 -24.40 42.81
C GLY A 129 -10.66 -25.36 41.67
N TYR A 130 -11.53 -26.30 41.33
CA TYR A 130 -11.32 -27.32 40.31
C TYR A 130 -12.54 -27.44 39.40
N ILE A 131 -12.35 -27.91 38.19
CA ILE A 131 -13.45 -28.33 37.31
C ILE A 131 -13.32 -29.82 37.03
N THR A 132 -14.45 -30.47 36.74
CA THR A 132 -14.46 -31.86 36.28
C THR A 132 -13.58 -31.96 35.03
N CYS A 133 -12.68 -32.94 34.99
CA CYS A 133 -11.81 -33.15 33.84
C CYS A 133 -12.68 -33.41 32.60
N PRO A 134 -12.62 -32.58 31.54
CA PRO A 134 -13.47 -32.74 30.36
C PRO A 134 -13.08 -33.96 29.51
N GLU A 135 -11.84 -34.44 29.63
CA GLU A 135 -11.36 -35.61 28.87
C GLU A 135 -11.94 -36.93 29.40
N CYS A 136 -12.03 -37.09 30.72
CA CYS A 136 -12.59 -38.30 31.32
C CYS A 136 -13.97 -38.10 31.95
N ASN A 137 -14.54 -36.89 31.90
CA ASN A 137 -15.79 -36.52 32.57
C ASN A 137 -15.82 -36.94 34.05
N GLY A 138 -14.68 -36.81 34.74
CA GLY A 138 -14.54 -37.19 36.15
C GLY A 138 -14.32 -38.69 36.41
N LYS A 139 -14.33 -39.55 35.39
CA LYS A 139 -14.15 -41.00 35.52
C LYS A 139 -12.74 -41.44 35.90
N LYS A 140 -11.76 -40.52 35.88
CA LYS A 140 -10.33 -40.76 36.18
C LYS A 140 -9.59 -41.67 35.19
N LYS A 141 -10.33 -42.43 34.39
CA LYS A 141 -9.86 -43.32 33.34
C LYS A 141 -10.29 -42.85 31.97
N SER A 142 -9.55 -43.25 30.95
CA SER A 142 -9.85 -43.05 29.53
C SER A 142 -9.72 -44.39 28.81
N THR A 143 -10.59 -44.65 27.85
CA THR A 143 -10.59 -45.92 27.10
C THR A 143 -9.26 -46.13 26.39
N CYS A 144 -8.67 -47.31 26.56
CA CYS A 144 -7.42 -47.67 25.91
C CYS A 144 -7.64 -47.71 24.40
N THR A 145 -7.02 -46.79 23.68
CA THR A 145 -7.14 -46.69 22.22
C THR A 145 -6.54 -47.90 21.51
N THR A 146 -5.49 -48.50 22.07
CA THR A 146 -4.80 -49.67 21.50
C THR A 146 -5.72 -50.90 21.39
N CYS A 147 -6.60 -51.14 22.37
CA CYS A 147 -7.57 -52.25 22.31
C CYS A 147 -9.02 -51.78 22.15
N SER A 148 -9.26 -50.48 22.02
CA SER A 148 -10.59 -49.87 21.97
C SER A 148 -11.50 -50.33 23.12
N GLY A 149 -10.96 -50.37 24.35
CA GLY A 149 -11.73 -50.76 25.54
C GLY A 149 -11.86 -52.27 25.78
N LYS A 150 -11.37 -53.12 24.87
CA LYS A 150 -11.58 -54.58 24.97
C LYS A 150 -10.69 -55.26 26.00
N GLY A 151 -9.57 -54.65 26.37
CA GLY A 151 -8.56 -55.27 27.25
C GLY A 151 -7.65 -56.29 26.54
N TYR A 152 -7.95 -56.66 25.29
CA TYR A 152 -7.14 -57.59 24.50
C TYR A 152 -6.96 -57.09 23.06
N VAL A 153 -5.89 -57.54 22.42
CA VAL A 153 -5.59 -57.33 21.00
C VAL A 153 -5.44 -58.68 20.31
N ASN A 154 -5.48 -58.71 18.97
CA ASN A 154 -5.22 -59.94 18.24
C ASN A 154 -3.81 -60.44 18.55
N CYS A 155 -3.67 -61.75 18.74
CA CYS A 155 -2.39 -62.41 18.98
C CYS A 155 -1.42 -62.02 17.88
N ARG A 156 -0.28 -61.42 18.25
CA ARG A 156 0.68 -60.93 17.25
C ARG A 156 1.30 -62.08 16.45
N SER A 157 1.41 -63.27 17.05
CA SER A 157 1.96 -64.45 16.39
C SER A 157 1.06 -64.93 15.25
N CYS A 158 -0.25 -65.09 15.47
CA CYS A 158 -1.17 -65.67 14.48
C CYS A 158 -2.13 -64.65 13.84
N GLY A 159 -2.01 -63.36 14.16
CA GLY A 159 -2.90 -62.32 13.62
C GLY A 159 -4.38 -62.47 13.98
N GLY A 160 -4.72 -63.29 14.97
CA GLY A 160 -6.11 -63.61 15.33
C GLY A 160 -6.63 -64.97 14.85
N SER A 161 -5.90 -65.67 13.98
CA SER A 161 -6.36 -66.94 13.37
C SER A 161 -6.46 -68.12 14.34
N LYS A 162 -5.95 -68.01 15.58
CA LYS A 162 -5.87 -69.06 16.63
C LYS A 162 -4.93 -70.23 16.30
N SER A 163 -4.60 -70.42 15.04
CA SER A 163 -3.75 -71.51 14.52
C SER A 163 -2.81 -71.00 13.42
N HIS A 164 -1.78 -71.79 13.14
CA HIS A 164 -0.86 -71.62 12.03
C HIS A 164 -1.04 -72.77 11.05
N ARG A 165 -0.96 -72.48 9.74
CA ARG A 165 -0.98 -73.52 8.70
C ARG A 165 0.13 -74.55 8.99
N CYS A 166 -0.20 -75.83 8.95
CA CYS A 166 0.78 -76.88 9.15
C CYS A 166 1.71 -76.93 7.94
N ASN A 167 2.95 -76.50 8.13
CA ASN A 167 3.96 -76.53 7.08
C ASN A 167 4.29 -77.96 6.62
N THR A 168 4.13 -78.96 7.49
CA THR A 168 4.49 -80.35 7.20
C THR A 168 3.59 -81.05 6.17
N CYS A 169 2.34 -80.60 6.02
CA CYS A 169 1.39 -81.05 5.00
C CYS A 169 0.84 -79.89 4.15
N SER A 170 1.44 -78.71 4.27
CA SER A 170 1.01 -77.47 3.64
C SER A 170 -0.50 -77.23 3.77
N GLY A 171 -1.09 -77.43 4.94
CA GLY A 171 -2.53 -77.21 5.15
C GLY A 171 -3.46 -78.35 4.73
N LYS A 172 -2.99 -79.38 4.03
CA LYS A 172 -3.85 -80.47 3.52
C LYS A 172 -4.39 -81.41 4.61
N GLY A 173 -3.70 -81.51 5.74
CA GLY A 173 -4.02 -82.46 6.81
C GLY A 173 -3.55 -83.89 6.54
N TYR A 174 -3.16 -84.23 5.31
CA TYR A 174 -2.65 -85.55 4.93
C TYR A 174 -1.45 -85.43 3.98
N ARG A 175 -0.72 -86.53 3.74
CA ARG A 175 0.30 -86.67 2.70
C ARG A 175 -0.16 -87.69 1.66
N GLU A 176 0.03 -87.36 0.38
CA GLU A 176 -0.32 -88.22 -0.75
C GLU A 176 0.87 -89.13 -1.07
N GLN A 177 0.65 -90.44 -1.09
CA GLN A 177 1.61 -91.42 -1.58
C GLN A 177 1.06 -92.06 -2.85
N TYR A 178 1.92 -92.14 -3.88
CA TYR A 178 1.58 -92.67 -5.19
C TYR A 178 2.19 -94.06 -5.33
N PHE A 179 1.39 -95.03 -5.74
CA PHE A 179 1.90 -96.34 -6.13
C PHE A 179 1.17 -96.86 -7.35
N THR A 180 1.91 -97.62 -8.16
CA THR A 180 1.44 -98.14 -9.45
C THR A 180 1.23 -99.64 -9.32
N CYS A 181 0.02 -100.10 -9.61
CA CYS A 181 -0.34 -101.51 -9.57
C CYS A 181 -0.71 -102.00 -10.97
N ASP A 182 -0.41 -103.25 -11.25
CA ASP A 182 -0.85 -103.94 -12.46
C ASP A 182 -2.29 -104.42 -12.24
N VAL A 183 -3.24 -103.81 -12.95
CA VAL A 183 -4.67 -104.14 -12.91
C VAL A 183 -4.99 -104.98 -14.13
N PHE A 184 -5.73 -106.08 -13.93
CA PHE A 184 -6.12 -106.99 -15.00
C PHE A 184 -6.83 -106.20 -16.11
N ASP A 185 -6.38 -106.37 -17.34
CA ASP A 185 -6.89 -105.64 -18.50
C ASP A 185 -7.72 -106.56 -19.40
N ARG A 186 -7.10 -107.63 -19.92
CA ARG A 186 -7.75 -108.58 -20.83
C ARG A 186 -7.01 -109.91 -20.90
N TYR A 187 -7.68 -110.95 -21.38
CA TYR A 187 -7.02 -112.18 -21.79
C TYR A 187 -6.57 -112.13 -23.26
N GLU A 188 -5.48 -112.81 -23.58
CA GLU A 188 -4.97 -112.99 -24.94
C GLU A 188 -4.72 -114.49 -25.17
N TYR A 189 -5.06 -114.99 -26.37
CA TYR A 189 -4.93 -116.41 -26.71
C TYR A 189 -3.63 -116.64 -27.48
N VAL A 190 -2.79 -117.55 -27.01
CA VAL A 190 -1.58 -118.00 -27.71
C VAL A 190 -1.70 -119.50 -27.93
N GLY A 191 -1.96 -119.90 -29.17
CA GLY A 191 -2.43 -121.26 -29.47
C GLY A 191 -3.81 -121.49 -28.86
N ASN A 192 -3.96 -122.54 -28.04
CA ASN A 192 -5.20 -122.90 -27.36
C ASN A 192 -5.20 -122.56 -25.84
N GLU A 193 -4.20 -121.85 -25.33
CA GLU A 193 -4.15 -121.39 -23.92
C GLU A 193 -4.49 -119.90 -23.80
N GLN A 194 -5.23 -119.55 -22.75
CA GLN A 194 -5.70 -118.19 -22.45
C GLN A 194 -4.84 -117.57 -21.35
N ILE A 195 -4.08 -116.51 -21.64
CA ILE A 195 -3.20 -115.82 -20.68
C ILE A 195 -3.67 -114.40 -20.36
N PRO A 196 -3.66 -113.98 -19.07
CA PRO A 196 -4.07 -112.64 -18.65
C PRO A 196 -2.99 -111.56 -18.86
N ILE A 197 -3.35 -110.44 -19.49
CA ILE A 197 -2.55 -109.21 -19.62
C ILE A 197 -3.04 -108.19 -18.59
N TYR A 198 -2.09 -107.51 -17.94
CA TYR A 198 -2.35 -106.48 -16.95
C TYR A 198 -1.79 -105.12 -17.41
N ARG A 199 -2.47 -104.03 -17.05
CA ARG A 199 -2.03 -102.64 -17.31
C ARG A 199 -1.65 -101.92 -16.02
N LYS A 200 -0.67 -101.03 -16.09
CA LYS A 200 -0.27 -100.18 -14.95
C LYS A 200 -1.28 -99.07 -14.70
N GLN A 201 -1.85 -99.03 -13.49
CA GLN A 201 -2.68 -97.93 -13.00
C GLN A 201 -2.10 -97.38 -11.70
N THR A 202 -1.93 -96.05 -11.64
CA THR A 202 -1.46 -95.38 -10.43
C THR A 202 -2.65 -95.02 -9.54
N SER A 203 -2.58 -95.45 -8.28
CA SER A 203 -3.55 -95.09 -7.24
C SER A 203 -2.86 -94.20 -6.20
N ILE A 204 -3.64 -93.32 -5.56
CA ILE A 204 -3.17 -92.38 -4.54
C ILE A 204 -3.82 -92.76 -3.21
N THR A 205 -3.01 -92.93 -2.18
CA THR A 205 -3.49 -93.05 -0.80
C THR A 205 -3.12 -91.80 -0.01
N LYS A 206 -4.01 -91.39 0.89
CA LYS A 206 -3.85 -90.21 1.73
C LYS A 206 -3.65 -90.66 3.17
N GLU A 207 -2.44 -90.49 3.69
CA GLU A 207 -2.13 -90.77 5.09
C GLU A 207 -2.24 -89.50 5.93
N SER A 208 -2.88 -89.60 7.09
CA SER A 208 -3.04 -88.47 8.00
C SER A 208 -1.68 -87.90 8.42
N CYS A 209 -1.53 -86.58 8.33
CA CYS A 209 -0.29 -85.92 8.70
C CYS A 209 -0.13 -85.94 10.21
N HIS A 210 0.77 -86.80 10.71
CA HIS A 210 1.06 -86.95 12.15
C HIS A 210 1.39 -85.62 12.84
N ALA A 211 2.11 -84.75 12.14
CA ALA A 211 2.54 -83.44 12.62
C ALA A 211 1.39 -82.46 12.96
N CYS A 212 0.18 -82.67 12.44
CA CYS A 212 -1.02 -81.88 12.77
C CYS A 212 -2.23 -82.76 13.10
N TYR A 213 -2.00 -84.06 13.27
CA TYR A 213 -3.02 -85.08 13.51
C TYR A 213 -4.22 -84.97 12.56
N GLY A 214 -3.98 -84.76 11.26
CA GLY A 214 -5.06 -84.68 10.27
C GLY A 214 -5.68 -83.31 10.05
N ARG A 215 -5.42 -82.31 10.92
CA ARG A 215 -6.16 -81.05 10.91
C ARG A 215 -5.71 -80.02 9.86
N GLY A 216 -4.52 -80.18 9.29
CA GLY A 216 -3.94 -79.20 8.37
C GLY A 216 -3.39 -77.93 9.03
N GLU A 217 -3.69 -77.71 10.31
CA GLU A 217 -3.25 -76.56 11.09
C GLU A 217 -2.74 -76.97 12.46
N ARG A 218 -1.87 -76.13 13.05
CA ARG A 218 -1.36 -76.28 14.40
C ARG A 218 -1.82 -75.11 15.25
N GLU A 219 -2.27 -75.40 16.46
CA GLU A 219 -2.68 -74.37 17.40
C GLU A 219 -1.54 -73.37 17.67
N CYS A 220 -1.85 -72.08 17.69
CA CYS A 220 -0.85 -71.05 17.94
C CYS A 220 -0.38 -71.14 19.40
N SER A 221 0.90 -71.48 19.60
CA SER A 221 1.49 -71.64 20.94
C SER A 221 1.51 -70.35 21.76
N SER A 222 1.64 -69.18 21.12
CA SER A 222 1.68 -67.88 21.80
C SER A 222 0.35 -67.48 22.45
N CYS A 223 -0.79 -67.83 21.82
CA CYS A 223 -2.12 -67.52 22.38
C CYS A 223 -2.89 -68.75 22.85
N LYS A 224 -2.32 -69.96 22.73
CA LYS A 224 -2.95 -71.24 23.10
C LYS A 224 -4.39 -71.33 22.57
N GLY A 225 -4.54 -71.10 21.27
CA GLY A 225 -5.84 -71.20 20.58
C GLY A 225 -6.83 -70.07 20.85
N LYS A 226 -6.53 -69.07 21.69
CA LYS A 226 -7.44 -67.96 21.99
C LYS A 226 -7.55 -66.95 20.84
N GLY A 227 -6.48 -66.79 20.05
CA GLY A 227 -6.38 -65.80 18.97
C GLY A 227 -6.16 -64.37 19.46
N THR A 228 -6.13 -64.14 20.78
CA THR A 228 -5.97 -62.83 21.41
C THR A 228 -4.89 -62.87 22.49
N GLU A 229 -4.29 -61.73 22.76
CA GLU A 229 -3.33 -61.51 23.85
C GLU A 229 -3.75 -60.27 24.67
N PRO A 230 -3.47 -60.23 25.99
CA PRO A 230 -3.81 -59.08 26.81
C PRO A 230 -3.13 -57.82 26.27
N CYS A 231 -3.88 -56.73 26.23
CA CYS A 231 -3.37 -55.46 25.73
C CYS A 231 -2.36 -54.89 26.73
N LYS A 232 -1.09 -54.82 26.33
CA LYS A 232 0.00 -54.30 27.17
C LYS A 232 -0.13 -52.82 27.54
N THR A 233 -0.88 -52.03 26.75
CA THR A 233 -1.08 -50.60 27.02
C THR A 233 -1.98 -50.36 28.24
N CYS A 234 -2.91 -51.28 28.52
CA CYS A 234 -3.84 -51.19 29.66
C CYS A 234 -3.76 -52.41 30.58
N ASP A 235 -2.76 -53.27 30.40
CA ASP A 235 -2.55 -54.52 31.13
C ASP A 235 -3.80 -55.41 31.26
N GLY A 236 -4.69 -55.39 30.25
CA GLY A 236 -5.93 -56.15 30.27
C GLY A 236 -7.17 -55.41 30.77
N ASP A 237 -7.04 -54.23 31.39
CA ASP A 237 -8.16 -53.48 32.01
C ASP A 237 -9.13 -52.89 30.97
N GLY A 238 -8.65 -52.65 29.74
CA GLY A 238 -9.42 -51.96 28.70
C GLY A 238 -9.41 -50.43 28.83
N ASP A 239 -9.09 -49.91 30.01
CA ASP A 239 -8.94 -48.48 30.28
C ASP A 239 -7.51 -48.14 30.73
N ILE A 240 -7.11 -46.88 30.56
CA ILE A 240 -5.86 -46.33 31.09
C ILE A 240 -6.16 -45.11 31.96
N SER A 241 -5.24 -44.76 32.87
CA SER A 241 -5.34 -43.54 33.66
C SER A 241 -5.43 -42.31 32.75
N CYS A 242 -6.43 -41.45 32.98
CA CYS A 242 -6.58 -40.23 32.20
C CYS A 242 -5.37 -39.33 32.44
N LYS A 243 -4.62 -39.04 31.37
CA LYS A 243 -3.36 -38.29 31.42
C LYS A 243 -3.61 -36.83 31.80
N LYS A 244 -4.66 -36.20 31.25
CA LYS A 244 -4.96 -34.78 31.46
C LYS A 244 -5.23 -34.39 32.90
N CYS A 245 -5.84 -35.27 33.69
CA CYS A 245 -6.06 -35.05 35.11
C CYS A 245 -5.21 -35.93 36.01
N SER A 246 -4.25 -36.69 35.46
CA SER A 246 -3.42 -37.65 36.20
C SER A 246 -4.25 -38.54 37.15
N ALA A 247 -5.35 -39.11 36.64
CA ALA A 247 -6.30 -39.93 37.40
C ALA A 247 -7.01 -39.26 38.61
N THR A 248 -6.91 -37.94 38.80
CA THR A 248 -7.66 -37.24 39.86
C THR A 248 -9.13 -37.02 39.52
N GLY A 249 -9.48 -37.02 38.23
CA GLY A 249 -10.83 -36.74 37.72
C GLY A 249 -11.18 -35.25 37.71
N LYS A 250 -10.28 -34.39 38.17
CA LYS A 250 -10.47 -32.94 38.26
C LYS A 250 -9.24 -32.23 37.73
N ILE A 251 -9.41 -31.02 37.19
CA ILE A 251 -8.30 -30.15 36.80
C ILE A 251 -8.47 -28.80 37.47
N THR A 252 -7.36 -28.12 37.77
CA THR A 252 -7.39 -26.79 38.37
C THR A 252 -8.21 -25.85 37.51
N CYS A 253 -9.13 -25.10 38.13
CA CYS A 253 -9.93 -24.12 37.41
C CYS A 253 -9.01 -23.05 36.83
N THR A 254 -9.03 -22.85 35.52
CA THR A 254 -8.18 -21.86 34.83
C THR A 254 -8.64 -20.43 35.08
N ASN A 255 -9.96 -20.21 35.25
CA ASN A 255 -10.53 -18.88 35.49
C ASN A 255 -10.04 -18.27 36.81
N CYS A 256 -10.18 -18.98 37.93
CA CYS A 256 -9.69 -18.51 39.24
C CYS A 256 -8.29 -19.04 39.61
N ARG A 257 -7.66 -19.84 38.75
CA ARG A 257 -6.35 -20.47 39.00
C ARG A 257 -6.27 -21.21 40.35
N GLY A 258 -7.36 -21.89 40.73
CA GLY A 258 -7.45 -22.63 42.00
C GLY A 258 -7.79 -21.81 43.25
N SER A 259 -7.84 -20.47 43.17
CA SER A 259 -8.12 -19.60 44.33
C SER A 259 -9.55 -19.65 44.88
N LYS A 260 -10.48 -20.32 44.18
CA LYS A 260 -11.92 -20.48 44.50
C LYS A 260 -12.75 -19.19 44.39
N TYR A 261 -12.14 -18.03 44.61
CA TYR A 261 -12.79 -16.73 44.59
C TYR A 261 -12.11 -15.79 43.58
N MET A 262 -12.88 -14.83 43.09
CA MET A 262 -12.38 -13.73 42.27
C MET A 262 -12.49 -12.44 43.09
N VAL A 263 -11.59 -11.49 42.83
CA VAL A 263 -11.76 -10.11 43.25
C VAL A 263 -12.45 -9.40 42.11
N SER A 264 -13.68 -8.96 42.35
CA SER A 264 -14.40 -8.12 41.44
C SER A 264 -14.24 -6.65 41.82
N SER A 265 -13.98 -5.79 40.84
CA SER A 265 -13.85 -4.35 41.06
C SER A 265 -14.53 -3.57 39.95
N PHE A 266 -14.92 -2.33 40.27
CA PHE A 266 -15.33 -1.35 39.27
C PHE A 266 -14.10 -0.55 38.83
N ASN A 267 -14.01 -0.33 37.53
CA ASN A 267 -12.88 0.33 36.89
C ASN A 267 -13.39 1.42 35.95
N ILE A 268 -12.58 2.47 35.79
CA ILE A 268 -12.83 3.56 34.86
C ILE A 268 -11.82 3.46 33.72
N GLU A 269 -12.33 3.32 32.50
CA GLU A 269 -11.58 3.61 31.28
C GLU A 269 -11.73 5.11 31.01
N GLN A 270 -10.62 5.84 31.11
CA GLN A 270 -10.54 7.26 30.78
C GLN A 270 -9.89 7.40 29.40
N LYS A 271 -10.56 8.06 28.47
CA LYS A 271 -10.02 8.39 27.14
C LYS A 271 -9.87 9.89 26.99
N THR A 272 -8.71 10.34 26.55
CA THR A 272 -8.45 11.75 26.26
C THR A 272 -8.49 12.00 24.76
N ILE A 273 -9.16 13.07 24.32
CA ILE A 273 -9.37 13.37 22.90
C ILE A 273 -8.97 14.82 22.64
N PRO A 274 -7.84 15.06 21.96
CA PRO A 274 -7.44 16.41 21.58
C PRO A 274 -8.22 16.90 20.36
N GLN A 275 -8.74 18.12 20.44
CA GLN A 275 -9.33 18.85 19.31
C GLN A 275 -8.62 20.18 19.12
N ARG A 276 -8.46 20.59 17.87
CA ARG A 276 -7.89 21.88 17.50
C ARG A 276 -8.86 22.61 16.57
N ASN A 277 -9.36 23.74 17.01
CA ASN A 277 -10.18 24.64 16.21
C ASN A 277 -9.38 25.94 16.00
N GLY A 278 -9.48 26.53 14.82
CA GLY A 278 -8.82 27.81 14.57
C GLY A 278 -9.51 28.64 13.51
N LYS A 279 -9.27 29.95 13.56
CA LYS A 279 -9.79 30.92 12.61
C LYS A 279 -8.68 31.88 12.22
N PHE A 280 -8.54 32.07 10.92
CA PHE A 280 -7.64 33.06 10.36
C PHE A 280 -8.39 34.38 10.14
N ILE A 281 -7.84 35.48 10.65
CA ILE A 281 -8.40 36.82 10.58
C ILE A 281 -7.47 37.67 9.71
N MET A 282 -8.03 38.14 8.59
CA MET A 282 -7.33 38.95 7.60
C MET A 282 -8.05 40.26 7.41
N ASN A 283 -7.29 41.31 7.13
CA ASN A 283 -7.87 42.54 6.64
C ASN A 283 -8.30 42.35 5.17
N HIS A 284 -9.56 42.64 4.87
CA HIS A 284 -10.13 42.55 3.52
C HIS A 284 -9.35 43.37 2.47
N LEU A 285 -8.71 44.48 2.87
CA LEU A 285 -7.89 45.30 1.96
C LEU A 285 -6.69 44.51 1.43
N ILE A 286 -6.07 43.66 2.26
CA ILE A 286 -4.94 42.82 1.84
C ILE A 286 -5.38 41.82 0.76
N THR A 287 -6.54 41.19 0.94
CA THR A 287 -7.08 40.26 -0.06
C THR A 287 -7.52 40.92 -1.36
N GLN A 288 -7.86 42.21 -1.33
CA GLN A 288 -8.20 42.97 -2.52
C GLN A 288 -6.98 43.34 -3.36
N VAL A 289 -5.79 43.49 -2.75
CA VAL A 289 -4.55 43.75 -3.50
C VAL A 289 -4.17 42.55 -4.35
N SER A 290 -4.20 41.35 -3.78
CA SER A 290 -3.94 40.12 -4.50
C SER A 290 -4.51 38.91 -3.76
N GLN A 291 -5.10 37.98 -4.52
CA GLN A 291 -5.49 36.66 -4.01
C GLN A 291 -4.28 35.81 -3.62
N GLU A 292 -3.10 36.15 -4.15
CA GLU A 292 -1.83 35.46 -3.87
C GLU A 292 -1.53 35.40 -2.37
N TYR A 293 -1.84 36.47 -1.61
CA TYR A 293 -1.61 36.49 -0.16
C TYR A 293 -2.28 35.31 0.55
N SER A 294 -3.55 35.04 0.22
CA SER A 294 -4.32 33.95 0.82
C SER A 294 -3.76 32.58 0.46
N GLN A 295 -3.19 32.43 -0.74
CA GLN A 295 -2.63 31.15 -1.20
C GLN A 295 -1.25 30.86 -0.59
N ARG A 296 -0.50 31.89 -0.23
CA ARG A 296 0.88 31.79 0.32
C ARG A 296 0.94 31.98 1.84
N ILE A 297 -0.22 32.02 2.51
CA ILE A 297 -0.34 32.39 3.92
C ILE A 297 0.36 31.45 4.90
N GLU A 298 0.64 30.22 4.47
CA GLU A 298 1.37 29.22 5.23
C GLU A 298 2.89 29.37 5.10
N GLU A 299 3.36 30.05 4.05
CA GLU A 299 4.79 30.33 3.83
C GLU A 299 5.31 31.40 4.79
N PHE A 300 4.45 32.31 5.24
CA PHE A 300 4.87 33.43 6.06
C PHE A 300 5.11 33.02 7.52
N LYS A 301 6.28 33.40 8.01
CA LYS A 301 6.67 33.22 9.41
C LYS A 301 5.66 33.93 10.34
N ARG A 302 5.27 33.23 11.39
CA ARG A 302 4.31 33.70 12.39
C ARG A 302 5.00 33.93 13.72
N SER A 303 4.63 34.99 14.42
CA SER A 303 5.05 35.25 15.81
C SER A 303 3.91 34.94 16.76
N SER A 304 4.20 34.31 17.90
CA SER A 304 3.20 34.13 18.97
C SER A 304 3.01 35.47 19.68
N VAL A 305 1.76 35.95 19.74
CA VAL A 305 1.42 37.21 20.42
C VAL A 305 0.62 37.00 21.69
N PHE A 306 -0.01 35.83 21.84
CA PHE A 306 -0.73 35.45 23.04
C PHE A 306 -0.75 33.93 23.17
N THR A 307 -0.53 33.42 24.38
CA THR A 307 -0.76 32.01 24.71
C THR A 307 -1.27 31.91 26.14
N LYS A 308 -2.39 31.22 26.34
CA LYS A 308 -2.94 30.95 27.67
C LYS A 308 -3.48 29.53 27.76
N SER A 309 -2.90 28.76 28.68
CA SER A 309 -3.32 27.39 28.98
C SER A 309 -4.01 27.34 30.35
N THR A 310 -5.18 26.71 30.42
CA THR A 310 -6.03 26.62 31.63
C THR A 310 -7.02 25.47 31.49
N PRO A 311 -7.53 24.87 32.58
CA PRO A 311 -8.61 23.87 32.50
C PRO A 311 -9.82 24.35 31.70
N LEU A 312 -10.16 25.64 31.83
CA LEU A 312 -11.27 26.26 31.11
C LEU A 312 -10.90 27.70 30.81
N ILE A 313 -11.00 28.07 29.52
CA ILE A 313 -10.81 29.45 29.08
C ILE A 313 -12.10 30.23 29.36
N ARG A 314 -11.96 31.39 30.00
CA ARG A 314 -13.05 32.31 30.31
C ARG A 314 -12.71 33.70 29.78
N PRO A 315 -13.70 34.61 29.65
CA PRO A 315 -13.45 35.93 29.10
C PRO A 315 -12.29 36.70 29.74
N GLU A 316 -12.14 36.61 31.07
CA GLU A 316 -11.05 37.24 31.81
C GLU A 316 -9.64 36.75 31.43
N PHE A 317 -9.53 35.63 30.70
CA PHE A 317 -8.27 35.00 30.32
C PHE A 317 -7.84 35.27 28.88
N TRP A 318 -8.60 36.02 28.07
CA TRP A 318 -8.19 36.37 26.72
C TRP A 318 -8.02 37.89 26.54
N PRO A 319 -7.33 38.36 25.48
CA PRO A 319 -7.15 39.78 25.20
C PRO A 319 -8.46 40.55 25.05
N GLN A 320 -8.78 41.35 26.06
CA GLN A 320 -10.00 42.17 26.13
C GLN A 320 -9.89 43.42 25.27
N LYS A 321 -11.04 43.90 24.74
CA LYS A 321 -11.16 45.13 23.94
C LYS A 321 -10.34 45.10 22.64
N THR A 322 -10.13 43.91 22.09
CA THR A 322 -9.46 43.73 20.79
C THR A 322 -10.50 43.53 19.69
N PHE A 323 -10.16 43.87 18.45
CA PHE A 323 -11.07 43.70 17.32
C PHE A 323 -11.39 42.22 16.99
N ILE A 324 -10.63 41.28 17.56
CA ILE A 324 -10.78 39.83 17.38
C ILE A 324 -11.54 39.14 18.53
N GLU A 325 -12.00 39.89 19.52
CA GLU A 325 -12.60 39.34 20.74
C GLU A 325 -13.83 38.45 20.44
N GLU A 326 -14.68 38.88 19.51
CA GLU A 326 -15.86 38.11 19.10
C GLU A 326 -15.48 36.78 18.40
N ASP A 327 -14.35 36.75 17.69
CA ASP A 327 -13.84 35.53 17.05
C ASP A 327 -13.27 34.55 18.06
N ILE A 328 -12.56 35.05 19.08
CA ILE A 328 -12.10 34.26 20.22
C ILE A 328 -13.30 33.66 20.94
N LYS A 329 -14.30 34.50 21.26
CA LYS A 329 -15.53 34.09 21.95
C LYS A 329 -16.21 32.94 21.19
N LYS A 330 -16.43 33.08 19.88
CA LYS A 330 -17.05 32.04 19.05
C LYS A 330 -16.28 30.72 19.06
N LEU A 331 -14.95 30.77 18.97
CA LEU A 331 -14.10 29.57 19.01
C LEU A 331 -14.16 28.88 20.39
N VAL A 332 -14.09 29.65 21.47
CA VAL A 332 -14.17 29.11 22.84
C VAL A 332 -15.57 28.55 23.11
N ASP A 333 -16.64 29.28 22.81
CA ASP A 333 -18.02 28.82 22.98
C ASP A 333 -18.28 27.53 22.21
N SER A 334 -17.77 27.43 20.97
CA SER A 334 -17.89 26.22 20.16
C SER A 334 -17.17 25.02 20.79
N SER A 335 -16.02 25.24 21.45
CA SER A 335 -15.32 24.18 22.18
C SER A 335 -16.05 23.77 23.46
N VAL A 336 -16.65 24.72 24.17
CA VAL A 336 -17.44 24.44 25.38
C VAL A 336 -18.73 23.70 25.04
N ALA A 337 -19.35 24.02 23.90
CA ALA A 337 -20.59 23.37 23.43
C ALA A 337 -20.44 21.87 23.15
N VAL A 338 -19.21 21.35 22.98
CA VAL A 338 -18.94 19.91 22.85
C VAL A 338 -19.13 19.17 24.19
N GLN A 339 -18.99 19.87 25.32
CA GLN A 339 -19.20 19.27 26.64
C GLN A 339 -20.63 18.73 26.78
N ASN A 340 -20.74 17.51 27.30
CA ASN A 340 -22.02 16.86 27.60
C ASN A 340 -21.81 15.81 28.69
N SER A 341 -22.78 14.90 28.89
CA SER A 341 -22.67 13.83 29.88
C SER A 341 -21.50 12.87 29.64
N ASN A 342 -21.04 12.75 28.39
CA ASN A 342 -20.00 11.80 27.97
C ASN A 342 -18.62 12.44 27.80
N TYR A 343 -18.56 13.76 27.57
CA TYR A 343 -17.31 14.48 27.35
C TYR A 343 -17.21 15.69 28.27
N LYS A 344 -16.11 15.78 29.03
CA LYS A 344 -15.75 16.96 29.82
C LYS A 344 -14.44 17.53 29.31
N ILE A 345 -14.31 18.86 29.36
CA ILE A 345 -13.04 19.53 29.08
C ILE A 345 -12.10 19.26 30.25
N MET A 346 -10.92 18.75 29.93
CA MET A 346 -9.85 18.52 30.89
C MET A 346 -8.83 19.67 30.86
N TRP A 347 -8.53 20.20 29.67
CA TRP A 347 -7.57 21.27 29.47
C TRP A 347 -7.83 22.06 28.18
N GLN A 348 -7.50 23.35 28.17
CA GLN A 348 -7.56 24.19 26.98
C GLN A 348 -6.34 25.09 26.84
N SER A 349 -6.02 25.46 25.60
CA SER A 349 -4.98 26.43 25.25
C SER A 349 -5.53 27.38 24.17
N LEU A 350 -5.54 28.67 24.47
CA LEU A 350 -5.78 29.75 23.51
C LEU A 350 -4.43 30.24 23.00
N GLU A 351 -4.21 30.11 21.71
CA GLU A 351 -2.99 30.52 21.01
C GLU A 351 -3.39 31.57 19.97
N ILE A 352 -2.72 32.72 19.97
CA ILE A 352 -2.89 33.75 18.94
C ILE A 352 -1.52 33.98 18.32
N GLU A 353 -1.43 33.72 17.03
CA GLU A 353 -0.26 33.98 16.20
C GLU A 353 -0.54 35.16 15.27
N MET A 354 0.51 35.90 14.91
CA MET A 354 0.46 37.04 14.02
C MET A 354 1.41 36.84 12.84
N ILE A 355 0.96 37.21 11.64
CA ILE A 355 1.79 37.49 10.48
C ILE A 355 1.86 39.01 10.37
N GLU A 356 3.05 39.58 10.52
CA GLU A 356 3.24 41.01 10.24
C GLU A 356 2.91 41.28 8.78
N THR A 357 2.13 42.31 8.51
CA THR A 357 1.71 42.65 7.15
C THR A 357 1.70 44.16 7.00
N LEU A 358 2.38 44.67 5.99
CA LEU A 358 2.45 46.10 5.68
C LEU A 358 1.82 46.34 4.31
N LEU A 359 0.75 47.12 4.27
CA LEU A 359 0.17 47.62 3.03
C LEU A 359 0.84 48.95 2.69
N VAL A 360 1.40 49.05 1.50
CA VAL A 360 2.08 50.24 1.01
C VAL A 360 1.34 50.76 -0.22
N ASP A 361 0.86 52.00 -0.12
CA ASP A 361 0.29 52.74 -1.22
C ASP A 361 1.42 53.56 -1.86
N TYR A 362 1.59 53.44 -3.18
CA TYR A 362 2.65 54.13 -3.90
C TYR A 362 2.17 54.66 -5.25
N SER A 363 2.87 55.67 -5.77
CA SER A 363 2.65 56.21 -7.10
C SER A 363 3.84 55.92 -8.01
N PHE A 364 3.54 55.57 -9.26
CA PHE A 364 4.52 55.50 -10.34
C PHE A 364 3.96 56.24 -11.56
N LYS A 365 4.71 57.21 -12.08
CA LYS A 365 4.31 58.07 -13.22
C LYS A 365 2.89 58.64 -13.08
N GLY A 366 2.51 59.04 -11.87
CA GLY A 366 1.20 59.63 -11.57
C GLY A 366 0.04 58.64 -11.38
N LYS A 367 0.24 57.33 -11.61
CA LYS A 367 -0.75 56.29 -11.33
C LYS A 367 -0.50 55.67 -9.95
N GLY A 368 -1.58 55.44 -9.19
CA GLY A 368 -1.54 54.83 -7.86
C GLY A 368 -1.58 53.30 -7.92
N TYR A 369 -0.85 52.66 -7.01
CA TYR A 369 -0.72 51.22 -6.87
C TYR A 369 -0.64 50.83 -5.39
N LYS A 370 -0.86 49.54 -5.11
CA LYS A 370 -0.77 48.96 -3.77
C LYS A 370 0.14 47.74 -3.80
N ILE A 371 0.97 47.57 -2.79
CA ILE A 371 1.83 46.39 -2.61
C ILE A 371 1.78 45.96 -1.16
N VAL A 372 1.78 44.65 -0.93
CA VAL A 372 1.74 44.06 0.41
C VAL A 372 3.09 43.43 0.72
N PHE A 373 3.60 43.67 1.93
CA PHE A 373 4.75 42.97 2.49
C PHE A 373 4.26 42.06 3.61
N ALA A 374 4.67 40.79 3.60
CA ALA A 374 4.22 39.78 4.54
C ALA A 374 5.37 39.10 5.31
N GLY A 375 5.17 38.94 6.61
CA GLY A 375 6.13 38.38 7.54
C GLY A 375 7.30 39.32 7.86
N THR A 376 8.13 38.90 8.80
CA THR A 376 9.34 39.65 9.22
C THR A 376 10.40 39.77 8.12
N GLU A 377 10.30 38.94 7.09
CA GLU A 377 11.18 38.93 5.92
C GLU A 377 10.71 39.88 4.82
N MET A 378 9.57 40.56 5.01
CA MET A 378 9.03 41.52 4.04
C MET A 378 8.81 40.89 2.66
N ASN A 379 8.20 39.70 2.62
CA ASN A 379 7.88 39.03 1.37
C ASN A 379 6.87 39.86 0.56
N ILE A 380 7.21 40.15 -0.70
CA ILE A 380 6.39 41.02 -1.55
C ILE A 380 5.24 40.25 -2.20
N ILE A 381 4.07 40.87 -2.17
CA ILE A 381 2.85 40.49 -2.90
C ILE A 381 2.37 41.73 -3.64
N ALA A 382 2.75 41.80 -4.92
CA ALA A 382 2.67 43.03 -5.70
C ALA A 382 1.29 43.35 -6.28
N GLY A 383 0.38 42.36 -6.38
CA GLY A 383 -0.92 42.57 -7.01
C GLY A 383 -0.82 43.18 -8.41
N GLU A 384 -1.66 44.17 -8.70
CA GLU A 384 -1.46 45.04 -9.87
C GLU A 384 -0.29 46.02 -9.65
N SER A 385 0.68 46.00 -10.56
CA SER A 385 1.89 46.82 -10.51
C SER A 385 2.33 47.25 -11.91
N PRO A 386 3.29 48.20 -12.06
CA PRO A 386 3.89 48.50 -13.35
C PRO A 386 4.58 47.31 -14.02
N ILE A 387 5.17 46.40 -13.24
CA ILE A 387 5.79 45.17 -13.75
C ILE A 387 4.73 44.23 -14.34
N SER A 388 3.61 43.99 -13.64
CA SER A 388 2.51 43.19 -14.18
C SER A 388 1.77 43.88 -15.33
N GLY A 389 1.76 45.23 -15.35
CA GLY A 389 1.34 46.00 -16.52
C GLY A 389 2.20 45.73 -17.75
N PHE A 390 3.53 45.72 -17.59
CA PHE A 390 4.46 45.41 -18.69
C PHE A 390 4.32 43.96 -19.17
N GLU A 391 4.08 43.01 -18.26
CA GLU A 391 3.77 41.64 -18.64
C GLU A 391 2.49 41.54 -19.49
N ARG A 392 1.42 42.27 -19.12
CA ARG A 392 0.21 42.37 -19.93
C ARG A 392 0.48 42.95 -21.32
N ASP A 393 1.37 43.94 -21.43
CA ASP A 393 1.77 44.49 -22.74
C ASP A 393 2.52 43.44 -23.58
N LEU A 394 3.39 42.62 -22.97
CA LEU A 394 4.05 41.50 -23.65
C LEU A 394 3.04 40.44 -24.11
N ILE A 395 2.05 40.10 -23.28
CA ILE A 395 0.97 39.17 -23.63
C ILE A 395 0.17 39.73 -24.82
N GLY A 396 -0.16 41.01 -24.81
CA GLY A 396 -0.84 41.68 -25.91
C GLY A 396 -0.05 41.63 -27.22
N GLN A 397 1.26 41.88 -27.16
CA GLN A 397 2.16 41.73 -28.32
C GLN A 397 2.22 40.27 -28.79
N ALA A 398 2.31 39.31 -27.87
CA ALA A 398 2.35 37.89 -28.19
C ALA A 398 1.08 37.45 -28.93
N GLU A 399 -0.09 37.92 -28.50
CA GLU A 399 -1.34 37.61 -29.19
C GLU A 399 -1.40 38.25 -30.58
N GLN A 400 -0.90 39.49 -30.75
CA GLN A 400 -0.81 40.12 -32.09
C GLN A 400 0.10 39.33 -33.03
N GLU A 401 1.26 38.88 -32.55
CA GLU A 401 2.19 38.03 -33.30
C GLU A 401 1.53 36.69 -33.68
N TYR A 402 0.78 36.10 -32.75
CA TYR A 402 0.06 34.85 -32.97
C TYR A 402 -0.99 35.02 -34.08
N GLN A 403 -1.83 36.06 -34.00
CA GLN A 403 -2.87 36.35 -34.99
C GLN A 403 -2.30 36.69 -36.36
N SER A 404 -1.11 37.30 -36.39
CA SER A 404 -0.38 37.58 -37.64
C SER A 404 0.30 36.34 -38.25
N GLY A 405 0.14 35.16 -37.64
CA GLY A 405 0.75 33.92 -38.08
C GLY A 405 2.26 33.84 -37.87
N ARG A 406 2.78 34.60 -36.91
CA ARG A 406 4.18 34.57 -36.43
C ARG A 406 4.24 33.83 -35.09
N GLU A 407 3.76 32.58 -35.07
CA GLU A 407 3.62 31.80 -33.82
C GLU A 407 4.93 31.55 -33.05
N VAL A 408 6.09 31.57 -33.71
CA VAL A 408 7.39 31.46 -33.04
C VAL A 408 7.73 32.73 -32.24
N ASP A 409 7.41 33.90 -32.81
CA ASP A 409 7.61 35.18 -32.13
C ASP A 409 6.62 35.34 -30.97
N ALA A 410 5.35 34.93 -31.19
CA ALA A 410 4.36 34.82 -30.13
C ALA A 410 4.81 33.91 -28.98
N TYR A 411 5.27 32.70 -29.31
CA TYR A 411 5.79 31.74 -28.32
C TYR A 411 6.97 32.34 -27.53
N SER A 412 7.91 33.02 -28.20
CA SER A 412 9.03 33.68 -27.53
C SER A 412 8.58 34.81 -26.58
N LEU A 413 7.58 35.60 -26.96
CA LEU A 413 7.04 36.66 -26.10
C LEU A 413 6.31 36.09 -24.88
N TYR A 414 5.50 35.04 -25.07
CA TYR A 414 4.87 34.33 -23.96
C TYR A 414 5.89 33.71 -23.00
N LEU A 415 7.02 33.17 -23.51
CA LEU A 415 8.11 32.70 -22.63
C LEU A 415 8.75 33.84 -21.84
N LYS A 416 8.94 35.03 -22.43
CA LYS A 416 9.44 36.20 -21.70
C LYS A 416 8.47 36.65 -20.61
N ALA A 417 7.17 36.67 -20.92
CA ALA A 417 6.12 36.98 -19.94
C ALA A 417 6.11 35.96 -18.79
N LYS A 418 6.26 34.66 -19.11
CA LYS A 418 6.34 33.59 -18.10
C LYS A 418 7.48 33.78 -17.11
N GLU A 419 8.61 34.35 -17.52
CA GLU A 419 9.72 34.62 -16.60
C GLU A 419 9.46 35.84 -15.68
N ILE A 420 8.49 36.71 -16.03
CA ILE A 420 8.01 37.78 -15.13
C ILE A 420 7.09 37.19 -14.04
N ASP A 421 6.21 36.27 -14.46
CA ASP A 421 5.42 35.40 -13.57
C ASP A 421 4.45 36.15 -12.63
N SER A 422 3.76 37.20 -13.11
CA SER A 422 2.74 37.86 -12.30
C SER A 422 1.57 36.92 -12.02
N PHE A 423 1.19 36.81 -10.75
CA PHE A 423 0.19 35.86 -10.27
C PHE A 423 -1.10 35.82 -11.10
N ASN A 424 -1.67 36.97 -11.45
CA ASN A 424 -2.94 37.07 -12.18
C ASN A 424 -2.83 36.65 -13.66
N GLU A 425 -1.62 36.65 -14.24
CA GLU A 425 -1.40 36.42 -15.67
C GLU A 425 -0.93 35.00 -16.00
N ARG A 426 -0.51 34.23 -14.99
CA ARG A 426 0.03 32.86 -15.12
C ARG A 426 -0.81 31.95 -16.02
N GLU A 427 -2.13 31.95 -15.82
CA GLU A 427 -3.04 31.11 -16.61
C GLU A 427 -3.08 31.54 -18.08
N THR A 428 -3.20 32.85 -18.34
CA THR A 428 -3.20 33.42 -19.68
C THR A 428 -1.90 33.11 -20.42
N VAL A 429 -0.76 33.32 -19.75
CA VAL A 429 0.57 33.02 -20.30
C VAL A 429 0.72 31.54 -20.61
N SER A 430 0.35 30.66 -19.67
CA SER A 430 0.44 29.21 -19.87
C SER A 430 -0.38 28.75 -21.08
N LYS A 431 -1.63 29.23 -21.22
CA LYS A 431 -2.47 28.94 -22.39
C LYS A 431 -1.87 29.48 -23.68
N GLY A 432 -1.29 30.69 -23.66
CA GLY A 432 -0.63 31.30 -24.80
C GLY A 432 0.59 30.50 -25.30
N ILE A 433 1.42 30.02 -24.37
CA ILE A 433 2.56 29.13 -24.66
C ILE A 433 2.08 27.85 -25.33
N GLU A 434 1.11 27.17 -24.73
CA GLU A 434 0.58 25.90 -25.23
C GLU A 434 -0.02 26.08 -26.63
N LYS A 435 -0.89 27.07 -26.81
CA LYS A 435 -1.53 27.39 -28.10
C LYS A 435 -0.51 27.68 -29.20
N SER A 436 0.53 28.44 -28.89
CA SER A 436 1.60 28.78 -29.84
C SER A 436 2.47 27.56 -30.17
N PHE A 437 2.84 26.77 -29.15
CA PHE A 437 3.64 25.56 -29.31
C PHE A 437 2.92 24.50 -30.15
N ASN A 438 1.64 24.24 -29.89
CA ASN A 438 0.84 23.28 -30.64
C ASN A 438 0.79 23.62 -32.14
N LEU A 439 0.72 24.91 -32.47
CA LEU A 439 0.75 25.35 -33.87
C LEU A 439 2.14 25.17 -34.50
N ILE A 440 3.22 25.42 -33.75
CA ILE A 440 4.59 25.14 -34.19
C ILE A 440 4.77 23.64 -34.48
N GLU A 441 4.33 22.79 -33.56
CA GLU A 441 4.39 21.32 -33.68
C GLU A 441 3.56 20.82 -34.87
N LEU A 442 2.39 21.41 -35.13
CA LEU A 442 1.55 21.08 -36.27
C LEU A 442 2.30 21.20 -37.61
N TYR A 443 3.05 22.29 -37.82
CA TYR A 443 3.79 22.48 -39.08
C TYR A 443 4.98 21.53 -39.22
N HIS A 444 5.68 21.22 -38.13
CA HIS A 444 6.69 20.17 -38.14
C HIS A 444 6.08 18.80 -38.44
N ASN A 445 4.91 18.50 -37.89
CA ASN A 445 4.19 17.26 -38.15
C ASN A 445 3.74 17.14 -39.61
N ARG A 446 3.26 18.23 -40.22
CA ARG A 446 3.00 18.25 -41.67
C ARG A 446 4.25 17.91 -42.48
N GLY A 447 5.40 18.47 -42.11
CA GLY A 447 6.70 18.13 -42.68
C GLY A 447 7.03 16.64 -42.55
N ARG A 448 6.88 16.09 -41.34
CA ARG A 448 7.10 14.66 -41.05
C ARG A 448 6.23 13.75 -41.91
N VAL A 449 4.94 14.07 -42.06
CA VAL A 449 4.02 13.34 -42.96
C VAL A 449 4.55 13.35 -44.39
N ILE A 450 4.91 14.53 -44.91
CA ILE A 450 5.46 14.66 -46.27
C ILE A 450 6.74 13.83 -46.42
N GLY A 451 7.68 13.92 -45.47
CA GLY A 451 8.92 13.15 -45.50
C GLY A 451 8.68 11.63 -45.48
N ALA A 452 7.71 11.15 -44.70
CA ALA A 452 7.31 9.75 -44.69
C ALA A 452 6.71 9.32 -46.03
N VAL A 453 5.77 10.10 -46.57
CA VAL A 453 5.13 9.84 -47.87
C VAL A 453 6.14 9.83 -49.02
N LEU A 454 7.17 10.67 -48.98
CA LEU A 454 8.23 10.70 -50.00
C LEU A 454 9.24 9.56 -49.85
N SER A 455 9.63 9.20 -48.62
CA SER A 455 10.66 8.18 -48.38
C SER A 455 10.13 6.75 -48.50
N THR A 456 8.93 6.45 -48.01
CA THR A 456 8.40 5.07 -47.95
C THR A 456 8.27 4.40 -49.33
N PRO A 457 7.74 5.05 -50.39
CA PRO A 457 7.65 4.45 -51.72
C PRO A 457 9.00 4.17 -52.40
N VAL A 458 10.08 4.81 -51.93
CA VAL A 458 11.44 4.57 -52.41
C VAL A 458 12.11 3.47 -51.60
N ILE A 459 12.04 3.59 -50.27
CA ILE A 459 12.68 2.68 -49.32
C ILE A 459 12.08 1.28 -49.41
N LEU A 460 10.75 1.15 -49.41
CA LEU A 460 10.10 -0.15 -49.27
C LEU A 460 10.34 -1.07 -50.49
N PRO A 461 10.19 -0.64 -51.76
CA PRO A 461 10.50 -1.50 -52.91
C PRO A 461 11.98 -1.84 -53.00
N PHE A 462 12.87 -0.89 -52.67
CA PHE A 462 14.31 -1.14 -52.64
C PHE A 462 14.66 -2.22 -51.61
N LEU A 463 14.15 -2.10 -50.39
CA LEU A 463 14.42 -3.07 -49.32
C LEU A 463 13.73 -4.41 -49.56
N TYR A 464 12.53 -4.41 -50.14
CA TYR A 464 11.88 -5.63 -50.64
C TYR A 464 12.80 -6.37 -51.61
N HIS A 465 13.29 -5.66 -52.65
CA HIS A 465 14.19 -6.27 -53.62
C HIS A 465 15.50 -6.75 -52.96
N TYR A 466 16.07 -5.93 -52.06
CA TYR A 466 17.29 -6.27 -51.34
C TYR A 466 17.13 -7.56 -50.52
N TYR A 467 16.12 -7.67 -49.66
CA TYR A 467 15.97 -8.83 -48.76
C TYR A 467 15.51 -10.10 -49.49
N PHE A 468 14.74 -9.99 -50.58
CA PHE A 468 14.26 -11.17 -51.32
C PHE A 468 15.25 -11.69 -52.37
N HIS A 469 16.07 -10.83 -52.97
CA HIS A 469 16.93 -11.24 -54.09
C HIS A 469 18.43 -11.13 -53.83
N ILE A 470 18.86 -10.17 -53.01
CA ILE A 470 20.29 -9.92 -52.77
C ILE A 470 20.74 -10.57 -51.45
N ASN A 471 20.05 -10.20 -50.36
CA ASN A 471 20.29 -10.59 -48.98
C ASN A 471 21.77 -10.79 -48.66
N LYS A 472 22.56 -9.71 -48.76
CA LYS A 472 24.02 -9.81 -48.62
C LYS A 472 24.38 -10.00 -47.15
N VAL A 473 25.13 -11.04 -46.87
CA VAL A 473 25.60 -11.43 -45.54
C VAL A 473 27.10 -11.71 -45.60
N PHE A 474 27.78 -11.62 -44.46
CA PHE A 474 29.17 -12.04 -44.35
C PHE A 474 29.29 -13.56 -44.40
N GLY A 475 30.46 -14.08 -44.77
CA GLY A 475 30.65 -15.51 -45.03
C GLY A 475 30.24 -16.43 -43.87
N PHE A 476 30.41 -15.98 -42.62
CA PHE A 476 29.98 -16.76 -41.45
C PHE A 476 28.45 -16.87 -41.30
N ALA A 477 27.69 -15.99 -41.95
CA ALA A 477 26.24 -15.95 -41.95
C ALA A 477 25.62 -16.44 -43.28
N ASP A 478 26.43 -16.94 -44.22
CA ASP A 478 25.97 -17.41 -45.54
C ASP A 478 24.94 -18.55 -45.45
N PHE A 479 24.93 -19.32 -44.35
CA PHE A 479 23.93 -20.36 -44.11
C PHE A 479 22.49 -19.84 -44.16
N MET A 480 22.25 -18.55 -43.86
CA MET A 480 20.92 -17.93 -43.96
C MET A 480 20.39 -17.88 -45.39
N LYS A 481 21.26 -18.02 -46.40
CA LYS A 481 20.90 -18.07 -47.82
C LYS A 481 20.66 -19.49 -48.34
N ASN A 482 20.95 -20.51 -47.54
CA ASN A 482 20.74 -21.90 -47.94
C ASN A 482 19.22 -22.22 -47.95
N PRO A 483 18.64 -22.69 -49.07
CA PRO A 483 17.23 -23.10 -49.12
C PRO A 483 16.83 -24.18 -48.10
N ASP A 484 17.79 -25.00 -47.65
CA ASP A 484 17.56 -26.04 -46.64
C ASP A 484 17.51 -25.48 -45.21
N PHE A 485 17.92 -24.22 -45.00
CA PHE A 485 17.83 -23.60 -43.68
C PHE A 485 16.37 -23.31 -43.32
N PHE A 486 15.92 -23.81 -42.17
CA PHE A 486 14.49 -23.81 -41.80
C PHE A 486 13.84 -22.42 -41.74
N LEU A 487 14.60 -21.33 -41.54
CA LEU A 487 14.08 -19.95 -41.55
C LEU A 487 14.27 -19.22 -42.90
N TYR A 488 14.86 -19.86 -43.90
CA TYR A 488 15.20 -19.24 -45.20
C TYR A 488 14.00 -18.50 -45.82
N ARG A 489 12.84 -19.14 -45.87
CA ARG A 489 11.62 -18.54 -46.47
C ARG A 489 10.97 -17.48 -45.60
N HIS A 490 11.23 -17.49 -44.29
CA HIS A 490 10.57 -16.58 -43.34
C HIS A 490 11.37 -15.30 -43.13
N HIS A 491 12.69 -15.40 -43.20
CA HIS A 491 13.60 -14.30 -42.93
C HIS A 491 13.30 -13.03 -43.76
N PRO A 492 13.11 -13.07 -45.10
CA PRO A 492 12.80 -11.87 -45.87
C PRO A 492 11.48 -11.19 -45.47
N TRP A 493 10.45 -11.97 -45.12
CA TRP A 493 9.16 -11.45 -44.65
C TRP A 493 9.27 -10.79 -43.27
N VAL A 494 10.03 -11.41 -42.35
CA VAL A 494 10.29 -10.80 -41.05
C VAL A 494 11.10 -9.51 -41.22
N MET A 495 12.08 -9.49 -42.13
CA MET A 495 12.83 -8.28 -42.42
C MET A 495 11.94 -7.14 -42.94
N LEU A 496 10.95 -7.42 -43.79
CA LEU A 496 9.97 -6.40 -44.21
C LEU A 496 9.15 -5.84 -43.03
N LEU A 497 8.75 -6.69 -42.07
CA LEU A 497 8.06 -6.22 -40.87
C LEU A 497 8.98 -5.33 -40.03
N VAL A 498 10.24 -5.72 -39.86
CA VAL A 498 11.24 -4.92 -39.13
C VAL A 498 11.53 -3.60 -39.84
N VAL A 499 11.53 -3.56 -41.18
CA VAL A 499 11.62 -2.32 -41.96
C VAL A 499 10.50 -1.35 -41.61
N ILE A 500 9.25 -1.84 -41.53
CA ILE A 500 8.08 -1.02 -41.15
C ILE A 500 8.23 -0.51 -39.71
N LEU A 501 8.68 -1.37 -38.78
CA LEU A 501 8.94 -0.98 -37.40
C LEU A 501 10.02 0.10 -37.31
N PHE A 502 11.11 -0.02 -38.06
CA PHE A 502 12.17 0.97 -38.10
C PHE A 502 11.71 2.28 -38.75
N GLN A 503 10.76 2.22 -39.70
CA GLN A 503 10.12 3.41 -40.26
C GLN A 503 9.25 4.12 -39.22
N TYR A 504 8.54 3.37 -38.37
CA TYR A 504 7.80 3.94 -37.23
C TYR A 504 8.75 4.52 -36.17
N SER A 505 9.88 3.86 -35.88
CA SER A 505 10.91 4.40 -35.00
C SER A 505 11.53 5.69 -35.55
N ALA A 506 11.74 5.78 -36.86
CA ALA A 506 12.18 7.03 -37.51
C ALA A 506 11.15 8.15 -37.32
N TRP A 507 9.87 7.82 -37.44
CA TRP A 507 8.77 8.74 -37.21
C TRP A 507 8.82 9.32 -35.80
N THR A 508 8.86 8.48 -34.76
CA THR A 508 8.88 8.93 -33.36
C THR A 508 10.16 9.69 -33.03
N ALA A 509 11.33 9.22 -33.49
CA ALA A 509 12.61 9.89 -33.26
C ALA A 509 12.67 11.29 -33.89
N THR A 510 12.04 11.48 -35.06
CA THR A 510 11.97 12.79 -35.71
C THR A 510 11.20 13.80 -34.87
N LEU A 511 10.11 13.39 -34.21
CA LEU A 511 9.35 14.28 -33.34
C LEU A 511 10.20 14.79 -32.18
N GLU A 512 10.93 13.88 -31.55
CA GLU A 512 11.77 14.20 -30.41
C GLU A 512 12.92 15.13 -30.81
N ALA A 513 13.61 14.82 -31.92
CA ALA A 513 14.72 15.62 -32.42
C ALA A 513 14.32 17.06 -32.77
N LEU A 514 13.09 17.28 -33.25
CA LEU A 514 12.57 18.62 -33.55
C LEU A 514 12.20 19.40 -32.27
N LYS A 515 12.00 18.74 -31.14
CA LYS A 515 11.74 19.37 -29.83
C LYS A 515 13.03 19.77 -29.11
N THR A 516 14.11 19.00 -29.26
CA THR A 516 15.32 19.11 -28.41
C THR A 516 16.09 20.43 -28.52
N ASN A 517 15.93 21.19 -29.61
CA ASN A 517 16.78 22.37 -29.86
C ASN A 517 16.14 23.73 -29.52
N GLY A 518 14.85 23.80 -29.21
CA GLY A 518 14.13 25.03 -28.80
C GLY A 518 14.14 26.23 -29.78
N LYS A 519 14.98 26.19 -30.81
CA LYS A 519 15.14 27.21 -31.85
C LYS A 519 14.30 26.83 -33.05
N PHE A 520 13.07 27.33 -33.07
CA PHE A 520 12.16 27.12 -34.19
C PHE A 520 12.43 28.11 -35.33
N SER A 521 12.36 27.64 -36.57
CA SER A 521 12.41 28.54 -37.72
C SER A 521 11.14 29.38 -37.78
N LYS A 522 11.28 30.70 -37.95
CA LYS A 522 10.13 31.61 -38.08
C LYS A 522 9.24 31.25 -39.27
N SER A 523 9.84 30.84 -40.39
CA SER A 523 9.10 30.46 -41.60
C SER A 523 8.36 29.13 -41.42
N ARG A 524 7.04 29.13 -41.67
CA ARG A 524 6.21 27.92 -41.67
C ARG A 524 6.71 26.89 -42.69
N ASN A 525 7.07 27.35 -43.88
CA ASN A 525 7.56 26.50 -44.96
C ASN A 525 8.89 25.84 -44.57
N MET A 526 9.78 26.59 -43.90
CA MET A 526 11.03 26.02 -43.41
C MET A 526 10.80 24.95 -42.35
N ARG A 527 9.82 25.11 -41.45
CA ARG A 527 9.47 24.07 -40.46
C ARG A 527 8.96 22.79 -41.11
N ILE A 528 8.12 22.92 -42.14
CA ILE A 528 7.67 21.78 -42.96
C ILE A 528 8.87 21.12 -43.64
N PHE A 529 9.74 21.91 -44.29
CA PHE A 529 10.93 21.41 -44.97
C PHE A 529 11.87 20.65 -44.03
N TYR A 530 12.20 21.22 -42.86
CA TYR A 530 13.04 20.55 -41.87
C TYR A 530 12.39 19.29 -41.31
N GLY A 531 11.06 19.31 -41.10
CA GLY A 531 10.32 18.12 -40.69
C GLY A 531 10.40 16.99 -41.71
N ALA A 532 10.28 17.32 -43.00
CA ALA A 532 10.40 16.35 -44.09
C ALA A 532 11.83 15.83 -44.23
N LEU A 533 12.82 16.73 -44.24
CA LEU A 533 14.24 16.39 -44.37
C LEU A 533 14.71 15.49 -43.22
N MET A 534 14.38 15.83 -41.98
CA MET A 534 14.77 15.04 -40.80
C MET A 534 14.13 13.65 -40.83
N MET A 535 12.86 13.56 -41.22
CA MET A 535 12.17 12.27 -41.37
C MET A 535 12.82 11.39 -42.42
N ILE A 536 13.15 11.94 -43.60
CA ILE A 536 13.85 11.21 -44.67
C ILE A 536 15.23 10.75 -44.20
N PHE A 537 15.99 11.66 -43.59
CA PHE A 537 17.35 11.38 -43.08
C PHE A 537 17.37 10.25 -42.06
N LEU A 538 16.51 10.32 -41.03
CA LEU A 538 16.41 9.28 -39.99
C LEU A 538 15.88 7.96 -40.56
N SER A 539 14.93 8.02 -41.51
CA SER A 539 14.46 6.82 -42.21
C SER A 539 15.62 6.12 -42.93
N VAL A 540 16.39 6.85 -43.74
CA VAL A 540 17.52 6.28 -44.49
C VAL A 540 18.57 5.70 -43.54
N ILE A 541 18.97 6.45 -42.50
CA ILE A 541 20.00 5.99 -41.55
C ILE A 541 19.57 4.70 -40.85
N LEU A 542 18.35 4.66 -40.31
CA LEU A 542 17.86 3.49 -39.58
C LEU A 542 17.78 2.25 -40.49
N GLN A 543 17.39 2.42 -41.75
CA GLN A 543 17.36 1.32 -42.71
C GLN A 543 18.77 0.87 -43.14
N LEU A 544 19.72 1.80 -43.29
CA LEU A 544 21.12 1.44 -43.53
C LEU A 544 21.71 0.66 -42.35
N THR A 545 21.38 1.06 -41.11
CA THR A 545 21.73 0.30 -39.91
C THR A 545 21.12 -1.10 -39.94
N LEU A 546 19.85 -1.23 -40.35
CA LEU A 546 19.19 -2.53 -40.46
C LEU A 546 19.84 -3.43 -41.52
N ILE A 547 20.25 -2.87 -42.67
CA ILE A 547 21.02 -3.59 -43.69
C ILE A 547 22.36 -4.08 -43.10
N LEU A 548 23.06 -3.24 -42.34
CA LEU A 548 24.33 -3.60 -41.72
C LEU A 548 24.17 -4.71 -40.67
N LEU A 549 23.13 -4.61 -39.82
CA LEU A 549 22.76 -5.63 -38.85
C LEU A 549 22.37 -6.95 -39.54
N ASN A 550 21.76 -6.86 -40.71
CA ASN A 550 21.44 -8.04 -41.51
C ASN A 550 22.70 -8.69 -42.07
N ALA A 551 23.65 -7.88 -42.56
CA ALA A 551 24.89 -8.39 -43.10
C ALA A 551 25.72 -9.17 -42.06
N THR A 552 25.62 -8.82 -40.78
CA THR A 552 26.26 -9.55 -39.68
C THR A 552 25.47 -10.77 -39.19
N GLY A 553 24.28 -11.04 -39.73
CA GLY A 553 23.40 -12.13 -39.29
C GLY A 553 22.64 -11.86 -37.98
N PHE A 554 22.80 -10.68 -37.38
CA PHE A 554 22.17 -10.34 -36.10
C PHE A 554 20.63 -10.31 -36.19
N THR A 555 20.11 -9.96 -37.37
CA THR A 555 18.67 -9.90 -37.63
C THR A 555 17.97 -11.26 -37.59
N LEU A 556 18.72 -12.36 -37.61
CA LEU A 556 18.17 -13.70 -37.44
C LEU A 556 17.44 -13.85 -36.10
N ILE A 557 17.85 -13.12 -35.07
CA ILE A 557 17.17 -13.07 -33.78
C ILE A 557 15.70 -12.67 -33.95
N PHE A 558 15.41 -11.61 -34.72
CA PHE A 558 14.03 -11.20 -35.00
C PHE A 558 13.25 -12.29 -35.75
N THR A 559 13.92 -13.01 -36.64
CA THR A 559 13.31 -14.10 -37.42
C THR A 559 12.98 -15.30 -36.54
N ILE A 560 13.87 -15.67 -35.62
CA ILE A 560 13.64 -16.73 -34.64
C ILE A 560 12.45 -16.39 -33.75
N PHE A 561 12.41 -15.16 -33.22
CA PHE A 561 11.29 -14.72 -32.37
C PHE A 561 9.96 -14.70 -33.13
N ALA A 562 9.94 -14.16 -34.35
CA ALA A 562 8.74 -14.16 -35.17
C ALA A 562 8.27 -15.59 -35.49
N TRP A 563 9.19 -16.49 -35.82
CA TRP A 563 8.89 -17.89 -36.07
C TRP A 563 8.33 -18.60 -34.83
N LEU A 564 8.96 -18.43 -33.66
CA LEU A 564 8.44 -18.96 -32.39
C LEU A 564 7.02 -18.44 -32.12
N PHE A 565 6.77 -17.15 -32.32
CA PHE A 565 5.45 -16.56 -32.12
C PHE A 565 4.40 -17.13 -33.07
N THR A 566 4.74 -17.41 -34.33
CA THR A 566 3.79 -17.97 -35.30
C THR A 566 3.46 -19.44 -35.11
N PHE A 567 4.26 -20.20 -34.33
CA PHE A 567 4.11 -21.65 -34.19
C PHE A 567 3.90 -22.14 -32.75
N TRP A 568 4.15 -21.30 -31.72
CA TRP A 568 4.06 -21.67 -30.31
C TRP A 568 3.09 -20.80 -29.48
N VAL A 569 2.45 -19.81 -30.10
CA VAL A 569 1.30 -19.05 -29.60
C VAL A 569 0.15 -19.27 -30.57
#